data_AF-A0A1C5G1C5-F1
#
_entry.id   AF-A0A1C5G1C5-F1
#
_cell.length_a   1.000
_cell.length_b   1.000
_cell.length_c   1.000
_cell.angle_alpha   90.00
_cell.angle_beta   90.00
_cell.angle_gamma   90.00
#
_symmetry.space_group_name_H-M   'P 1'
#
loop_
_entity.id
_entity.type
_entity.pdbx_description
1 polymer ?
#
loop_
_entity_poly.entity_id
_entity_poly.type
_entity_poly.pdbx_seq_one_letter_code
_entity_poly.pdbx_strand_id
1 'polypeptide(L)'
;MRRALKRARDGVALDTAEAAVLLQARGDDLEELMASAARVRDAGLEAAGRPGVITYSRSVFIPLTRLCRDKCHYCTFATVPGKLRRAGHGMFMSPDEVLAIARRGAEMGCKEALITLGDRPEDRWPEARAWLEAEGYDDTIAYVRAMAIRILEETGLLPHLNPGVLTWTDFQRLKPVAPSMGMMLETTAERLWSEPGGPHYGSPDKEPAVRLRVLEDAGRSSVPFTSGLLIGIGETYEERAESLFALRRVSRSYHGIQEVIVQNFRAKPDTAMRGMPDAELDDLVATVAVARHILGPTACVQAPPNLVDAEYEQLIGAGIDDWGGVSPLTPDHVNPERPWPQVDELAERSAAAGFRLRERLAVYPEYIQRGEPWLDPRLLPHVTALADPGTGLAREDAIPTGLPWQEPDEAFSASGRTDLHRTIDTEGRTGDRREDFDEVYGDWEALREAAAPGMVPSRIDADVKAALSRAADDPTRLTDPEALALLHAEGPALDALCRIADDLRRATVGDDVTYIVTRNINFTNVCYTGCRFCAFAQ
;
A
#
# COMPACT_ATOMS: atom_id res chain seq x y z
N MET A 1 14.44 -19.53 -19.79
CA MET A 1 13.28 -20.29 -19.29
C MET A 1 13.69 -21.40 -18.31
N ARG A 2 14.15 -22.57 -18.77
CA ARG A 2 14.50 -23.74 -17.91
C ARG A 2 15.22 -23.45 -16.58
N ARG A 3 16.26 -22.59 -16.60
CA ARG A 3 16.99 -22.20 -15.37
C ARG A 3 16.10 -21.43 -14.38
N ALA A 4 15.31 -20.49 -14.88
CA ALA A 4 14.41 -19.67 -14.06
C ALA A 4 13.27 -20.52 -13.48
N LEU A 5 12.68 -21.42 -14.28
CA LEU A 5 11.67 -22.39 -13.80
C LEU A 5 12.22 -23.29 -12.69
N LYS A 6 13.43 -23.85 -12.88
CA LYS A 6 14.09 -24.65 -11.85
C LYS A 6 14.29 -23.85 -10.56
N ARG A 7 14.72 -22.59 -10.64
CA ARG A 7 14.92 -21.74 -9.46
C ARG A 7 13.62 -21.41 -8.74
N ALA A 8 12.56 -21.06 -9.48
CA ALA A 8 11.23 -20.84 -8.93
C ALA A 8 10.70 -22.10 -8.22
N ARG A 9 10.84 -23.27 -8.86
CA ARG A 9 10.46 -24.57 -8.29
C ARG A 9 11.22 -24.91 -7.02
N ASP A 10 12.53 -24.64 -6.99
CA ASP A 10 13.42 -24.93 -5.88
C ASP A 10 13.33 -23.87 -4.76
N GLY A 11 12.43 -22.87 -4.87
CA GLY A 11 12.22 -21.82 -3.87
C GLY A 11 13.36 -20.81 -3.78
N VAL A 12 14.20 -20.70 -4.82
CA VAL A 12 15.32 -19.76 -4.84
C VAL A 12 14.84 -18.38 -5.26
N ALA A 13 15.28 -17.34 -4.55
CA ALA A 13 14.96 -15.96 -4.90
C ALA A 13 15.29 -15.64 -6.36
N LEU A 14 14.28 -15.17 -7.10
CA LEU A 14 14.41 -14.72 -8.47
C LEU A 14 15.00 -13.32 -8.51
N ASP A 15 15.77 -13.02 -9.56
CA ASP A 15 16.15 -11.65 -9.93
C ASP A 15 15.20 -11.10 -11.02
N THR A 16 15.33 -9.81 -11.33
CA THR A 16 14.49 -9.12 -12.33
C THR A 16 14.58 -9.77 -13.72
N ALA A 17 15.75 -10.24 -14.13
CA ALA A 17 15.94 -10.85 -15.44
C ALA A 17 15.29 -12.24 -15.51
N GLU A 18 15.42 -13.03 -14.44
CA GLU A 18 14.76 -14.33 -14.31
C GLU A 18 13.23 -14.16 -14.30
N ALA A 19 12.70 -13.16 -13.59
CA ALA A 19 11.29 -12.82 -13.60
C ALA A 19 10.80 -12.38 -15.00
N ALA A 20 11.53 -11.50 -15.69
CA ALA A 20 11.20 -11.06 -17.05
C ALA A 20 11.17 -12.23 -18.05
N VAL A 21 12.04 -13.21 -17.86
CA VAL A 21 12.02 -14.46 -18.64
C VAL A 21 10.80 -15.31 -18.31
N LEU A 22 10.43 -15.46 -17.03
CA LEU A 22 9.27 -16.25 -16.62
C LEU A 22 7.93 -15.64 -17.07
N LEU A 23 7.84 -14.31 -17.16
CA LEU A 23 6.65 -13.63 -17.69
C LEU A 23 6.32 -14.01 -19.14
N GLN A 24 7.31 -14.54 -19.87
CA GLN A 24 7.16 -15.04 -21.25
C GLN A 24 6.76 -16.52 -21.32
N ALA A 25 6.50 -17.19 -20.19
CA ALA A 25 6.17 -18.62 -20.16
C ALA A 25 4.84 -18.88 -20.88
N ARG A 26 4.80 -19.93 -21.71
CA ARG A 26 3.64 -20.39 -22.50
C ARG A 26 3.65 -21.92 -22.58
N GLY A 27 2.50 -22.54 -22.82
CA GLY A 27 2.38 -24.00 -22.92
C GLY A 27 2.98 -24.72 -21.71
N ASP A 28 3.76 -25.78 -21.94
CA ASP A 28 4.40 -26.58 -20.89
C ASP A 28 5.22 -25.75 -19.88
N ASP A 29 5.89 -24.67 -20.33
CA ASP A 29 6.66 -23.79 -19.44
C ASP A 29 5.73 -23.01 -18.48
N LEU A 30 4.54 -22.62 -18.94
CA LEU A 30 3.53 -21.93 -18.13
C LEU A 30 2.90 -22.90 -17.12
N GLU A 31 2.60 -24.13 -17.54
CA GLU A 31 2.09 -25.18 -16.64
C GLU A 31 3.08 -25.48 -15.50
N GLU A 32 4.38 -25.58 -15.81
CA GLU A 32 5.42 -25.77 -14.78
C GLU A 32 5.50 -24.58 -13.82
N LEU A 33 5.42 -23.35 -14.35
CA LEU A 33 5.43 -22.13 -13.55
C LEU A 33 4.22 -22.07 -12.60
N MET A 34 3.01 -22.30 -13.12
CA MET A 34 1.77 -22.34 -12.34
C MET A 34 1.85 -23.39 -11.22
N ALA A 35 2.29 -24.62 -11.54
CA ALA A 35 2.41 -25.67 -10.54
C ALA A 35 3.35 -25.29 -9.37
N SER A 36 4.40 -24.51 -9.65
CA SER A 36 5.28 -24.00 -8.59
C SER A 36 4.67 -22.84 -7.80
N ALA A 37 3.96 -21.92 -8.46
CA ALA A 37 3.28 -20.80 -7.81
C ALA A 37 2.13 -21.27 -6.91
N ALA A 38 1.35 -22.26 -7.35
CA ALA A 38 0.31 -22.90 -6.55
C ALA A 38 0.86 -23.45 -5.24
N ARG A 39 2.02 -24.12 -5.24
CA ARG A 39 2.66 -24.60 -4.01
C ARG A 39 3.06 -23.47 -3.06
N VAL A 40 3.51 -22.33 -3.59
CA VAL A 40 3.84 -21.14 -2.78
C VAL A 40 2.56 -20.58 -2.14
N ARG A 41 1.47 -20.49 -2.90
CA ARG A 41 0.15 -20.07 -2.41
C ARG A 41 -0.37 -21.00 -1.33
N ASP A 42 -0.31 -22.31 -1.55
CA ASP A 42 -0.80 -23.32 -0.60
C ASP A 42 -0.02 -23.27 0.72
N ALA A 43 1.31 -23.13 0.67
CA ALA A 43 2.14 -22.94 1.86
C ALA A 43 1.77 -21.66 2.63
N GLY A 44 1.41 -20.58 1.91
CA GLY A 44 0.89 -19.35 2.48
C GLY A 44 -0.44 -19.53 3.20
N LEU A 45 -1.38 -20.23 2.57
CA LEU A 45 -2.68 -20.55 3.16
C LEU A 45 -2.56 -21.44 4.39
N GLU A 46 -1.66 -22.42 4.37
CA GLU A 46 -1.33 -23.25 5.54
C GLU A 46 -0.79 -22.41 6.69
N ALA A 47 0.19 -21.54 6.42
CA ALA A 47 0.78 -20.66 7.42
C ALA A 47 -0.24 -19.67 8.02
N ALA A 48 -1.19 -19.21 7.21
CA ALA A 48 -2.29 -18.35 7.64
C ALA A 48 -3.45 -19.12 8.32
N GLY A 49 -3.33 -20.44 8.53
CA GLY A 49 -4.36 -21.26 9.19
C GLY A 49 -5.64 -21.44 8.37
N ARG A 50 -5.58 -21.22 7.05
CA ARG A 50 -6.72 -21.31 6.13
C ARG A 50 -6.42 -22.20 4.91
N PRO A 51 -5.92 -23.44 5.09
CA PRO A 51 -5.57 -24.32 3.98
C PRO A 51 -6.78 -24.57 3.07
N GLY A 52 -6.56 -24.50 1.75
CA GLY A 52 -7.60 -24.74 0.76
C GLY A 52 -8.73 -23.69 0.74
N VAL A 53 -8.50 -22.47 1.26
CA VAL A 53 -9.47 -21.38 1.23
C VAL A 53 -9.05 -20.30 0.24
N ILE A 54 -9.96 -19.92 -0.65
CA ILE A 54 -9.86 -18.69 -1.46
C ILE A 54 -10.86 -17.68 -0.90
N THR A 55 -10.47 -16.43 -0.80
CA THR A 55 -11.31 -15.37 -0.23
C THR A 55 -11.90 -14.45 -1.30
N TYR A 56 -12.94 -13.71 -0.93
CA TYR A 56 -13.48 -12.59 -1.71
C TYR A 56 -14.12 -11.59 -0.74
N SER A 57 -14.26 -10.33 -1.16
CA SER A 57 -15.02 -9.33 -0.40
C SER A 57 -16.36 -9.06 -1.09
N ARG A 58 -17.46 -9.10 -0.33
CA ARG A 58 -18.78 -8.76 -0.86
C ARG A 58 -19.04 -7.26 -0.72
N SER A 59 -19.05 -6.54 -1.84
CA SER A 59 -19.01 -5.08 -1.84
C SER A 59 -20.16 -4.43 -2.60
N VAL A 60 -20.34 -3.12 -2.40
CA VAL A 60 -21.02 -2.23 -3.34
C VAL A 60 -20.05 -1.18 -3.86
N PHE A 61 -20.17 -0.84 -5.13
CA PHE A 61 -19.30 0.12 -5.80
C PHE A 61 -19.97 1.49 -5.83
N ILE A 62 -19.33 2.49 -5.24
CA ILE A 62 -19.84 3.86 -5.12
C ILE A 62 -18.89 4.80 -5.89
N PRO A 63 -19.24 5.18 -7.14
CA PRO A 63 -18.45 6.10 -7.95
C PRO A 63 -18.70 7.56 -7.54
N LEU A 64 -18.18 7.96 -6.37
CA LEU A 64 -18.48 9.22 -5.71
C LEU A 64 -18.34 10.43 -6.64
N THR A 65 -17.33 10.41 -7.52
CA THR A 65 -17.30 11.26 -8.70
C THR A 65 -16.57 10.57 -9.84
N ARG A 66 -17.03 10.81 -11.07
CA ARG A 66 -16.35 10.38 -12.30
C ARG A 66 -15.51 11.50 -12.92
N LEU A 67 -15.41 12.66 -12.28
CA LEU A 67 -14.48 13.70 -12.68
C LEU A 67 -13.09 13.34 -12.18
N CYS A 68 -12.07 13.63 -12.98
CA CYS A 68 -10.68 13.37 -12.66
C CYS A 68 -9.80 14.46 -13.28
N ARG A 69 -8.67 14.81 -12.63
CA ARG A 69 -7.67 15.69 -13.25
C ARG A 69 -6.83 14.96 -14.30
N ASP A 70 -6.58 13.67 -14.10
CA ASP A 70 -5.83 12.82 -15.03
C ASP A 70 -6.57 12.55 -16.35
N LYS A 71 -5.82 12.02 -17.32
CA LYS A 71 -6.26 11.71 -18.68
C LYS A 71 -5.75 10.35 -19.14
N CYS A 72 -5.81 9.33 -18.27
CA CYS A 72 -5.37 7.98 -18.59
C CYS A 72 -6.01 7.49 -19.90
N HIS A 73 -5.19 7.13 -20.88
CA HIS A 73 -5.63 6.89 -22.25
C HIS A 73 -6.45 5.60 -22.44
N TYR A 74 -6.47 4.72 -21.43
CA TYR A 74 -7.27 3.50 -21.35
C TYR A 74 -8.56 3.64 -20.51
N CYS A 75 -8.73 4.75 -19.78
CA CYS A 75 -9.75 4.85 -18.74
C CYS A 75 -11.09 5.35 -19.29
N THR A 76 -12.15 4.57 -19.07
CA THR A 76 -13.56 4.95 -19.34
C THR A 76 -14.28 5.52 -18.13
N PHE A 77 -13.73 5.34 -16.93
CA PHE A 77 -14.31 5.85 -15.69
C PHE A 77 -14.36 7.38 -15.68
N ALA A 78 -13.26 8.03 -16.08
CA ALA A 78 -13.14 9.48 -16.13
C ALA A 78 -14.07 10.09 -17.20
N THR A 79 -14.84 11.10 -16.82
CA THR A 79 -15.75 11.84 -17.70
C THR A 79 -15.55 13.35 -17.54
N VAL A 80 -16.39 14.13 -18.22
CA VAL A 80 -16.34 15.60 -18.22
C VAL A 80 -17.65 16.19 -17.68
N PRO A 81 -17.62 17.39 -17.06
CA PRO A 81 -18.81 18.02 -16.47
C PRO A 81 -20.00 18.12 -17.43
N GLY A 82 -19.73 18.45 -18.70
CA GLY A 82 -20.78 18.54 -19.74
C GLY A 82 -21.49 17.21 -20.03
N LYS A 83 -20.81 16.07 -19.90
CA LYS A 83 -21.42 14.73 -20.05
C LYS A 83 -22.30 14.40 -18.84
N LEU A 84 -21.84 14.70 -17.63
CA LEU A 84 -22.61 14.50 -16.39
C LEU A 84 -23.91 15.31 -16.41
N ARG A 85 -23.83 16.61 -16.73
CA ARG A 85 -25.01 17.47 -16.83
C ARG A 85 -26.03 16.96 -17.85
N ARG A 86 -25.59 16.51 -19.03
CA ARG A 86 -26.49 15.92 -20.05
C ARG A 86 -27.15 14.63 -19.60
N ALA A 87 -26.48 13.86 -18.75
CA ALA A 87 -27.02 12.63 -18.16
C ALA A 87 -27.85 12.89 -16.90
N GLY A 88 -28.02 14.14 -16.47
CA GLY A 88 -28.78 14.49 -15.26
C GLY A 88 -28.05 14.18 -13.95
N HIS A 89 -26.73 13.99 -13.99
CA HIS A 89 -25.92 13.73 -12.80
C HIS A 89 -25.22 14.99 -12.27
N GLY A 90 -25.01 15.05 -10.95
CA GLY A 90 -24.17 16.03 -10.29
C GLY A 90 -22.68 15.89 -10.62
N MET A 91 -21.86 16.81 -10.11
CA MET A 91 -20.39 16.70 -10.22
C MET A 91 -19.85 15.60 -9.30
N PHE A 92 -20.49 15.44 -8.15
CA PHE A 92 -20.33 14.33 -7.22
C PHE A 92 -21.71 13.70 -6.98
N MET A 93 -21.74 12.44 -6.55
CA MET A 93 -22.95 11.84 -6.00
C MET A 93 -23.36 12.60 -4.74
N SER A 94 -24.64 12.87 -4.57
CA SER A 94 -25.17 13.43 -3.33
C SER A 94 -25.11 12.40 -2.19
N PRO A 95 -25.15 12.85 -0.92
CA PRO A 95 -25.16 11.92 0.20
C PRO A 95 -26.33 10.93 0.18
N ASP A 96 -27.50 11.34 -0.31
CA ASP A 96 -28.67 10.47 -0.42
C ASP A 96 -28.47 9.38 -1.48
N GLU A 97 -27.83 9.70 -2.61
CA GLU A 97 -27.49 8.71 -3.64
C GLU A 97 -26.46 7.70 -3.11
N VAL A 98 -25.44 8.18 -2.39
CA VAL A 98 -24.41 7.33 -1.75
C VAL A 98 -25.08 6.37 -0.76
N LEU A 99 -25.91 6.89 0.14
CA LEU A 99 -26.58 6.07 1.15
C LEU A 99 -27.64 5.15 0.57
N ALA A 100 -28.30 5.52 -0.52
CA ALA A 100 -29.24 4.64 -1.21
C ALA A 100 -28.55 3.40 -1.82
N ILE A 101 -27.30 3.53 -2.30
CA ILE A 101 -26.50 2.37 -2.72
C ILE A 101 -26.04 1.57 -1.50
N ALA A 102 -25.48 2.24 -0.50
CA ALA A 102 -24.95 1.58 0.69
C ALA A 102 -26.03 0.80 1.47
N ARG A 103 -27.24 1.35 1.66
CA ARG A 103 -28.36 0.68 2.34
C ARG A 103 -28.81 -0.58 1.59
N ARG A 104 -28.95 -0.50 0.26
CA ARG A 104 -29.28 -1.69 -0.56
C ARG A 104 -28.17 -2.75 -0.50
N GLY A 105 -26.91 -2.32 -0.48
CA GLY A 105 -25.77 -3.21 -0.26
C GLY A 105 -25.86 -3.94 1.08
N ALA A 106 -26.13 -3.20 2.15
CA ALA A 106 -26.31 -3.72 3.50
C ALA A 106 -27.49 -4.71 3.59
N GLU A 107 -28.63 -4.39 2.99
CA GLU A 107 -29.80 -5.28 2.89
C GLU A 107 -29.47 -6.62 2.17
N MET A 108 -28.52 -6.59 1.24
CA MET A 108 -28.03 -7.77 0.53
C MET A 108 -26.88 -8.49 1.27
N GLY A 109 -26.47 -8.01 2.45
CA GLY A 109 -25.40 -8.60 3.26
C GLY A 109 -23.98 -8.30 2.74
N CYS A 110 -23.80 -7.29 1.88
CA CYS A 110 -22.48 -6.76 1.56
C CYS A 110 -21.84 -6.21 2.84
N LYS A 111 -20.51 -6.20 2.93
CA LYS A 111 -19.78 -5.70 4.11
C LYS A 111 -18.81 -4.57 3.75
N GLU A 112 -18.56 -4.37 2.47
CA GLU A 112 -17.69 -3.33 1.94
C GLU A 112 -18.48 -2.29 1.14
N ALA A 113 -18.16 -1.02 1.35
CA ALA A 113 -18.51 0.08 0.48
C ALA A 113 -17.26 0.58 -0.23
N LEU A 114 -17.07 0.15 -1.48
CA LEU A 114 -15.94 0.53 -2.32
C LEU A 114 -16.19 1.93 -2.89
N ILE A 115 -15.62 2.95 -2.25
CA ILE A 115 -15.67 4.33 -2.71
C ILE A 115 -14.55 4.54 -3.72
N THR A 116 -14.93 4.87 -4.95
CA THR A 116 -13.99 5.18 -6.02
C THR A 116 -14.28 6.56 -6.59
N LEU A 117 -13.22 7.23 -7.04
CA LEU A 117 -13.30 8.56 -7.60
C LEU A 117 -12.09 8.84 -8.48
N GLY A 118 -12.19 9.90 -9.29
CA GLY A 118 -11.01 10.44 -9.95
C GLY A 118 -10.21 11.35 -9.02
N ASP A 119 -8.90 11.42 -9.28
CA ASP A 119 -7.96 12.21 -8.49
C ASP A 119 -8.25 13.72 -8.65
N ARG A 120 -8.37 14.40 -7.50
CA ARG A 120 -8.47 15.87 -7.32
C ARG A 120 -9.15 16.61 -8.50
N PRO A 121 -10.40 16.27 -8.84
CA PRO A 121 -11.10 16.87 -9.98
C PRO A 121 -11.18 18.39 -9.91
N GLU A 122 -11.20 18.97 -8.71
CA GLU A 122 -11.22 20.42 -8.43
C GLU A 122 -9.99 21.19 -8.92
N ASP A 123 -8.89 20.50 -9.24
CA ASP A 123 -7.70 21.13 -9.83
C ASP A 123 -7.83 21.33 -11.35
N ARG A 124 -8.71 20.57 -12.00
CA ARG A 124 -8.94 20.65 -13.45
C ARG A 124 -10.30 21.26 -13.79
N TRP A 125 -11.32 20.99 -13.01
CA TRP A 125 -12.70 21.32 -13.30
C TRP A 125 -13.21 22.36 -12.29
N PRO A 126 -13.38 23.64 -12.71
CA PRO A 126 -13.98 24.67 -11.87
C PRO A 126 -15.37 24.28 -11.35
N GLU A 127 -16.13 23.49 -12.11
CA GLU A 127 -17.43 23.00 -11.66
C GLU A 127 -17.34 22.04 -10.46
N ALA A 128 -16.28 21.25 -10.35
CA ALA A 128 -16.07 20.39 -9.19
C ALA A 128 -15.74 21.23 -7.95
N ARG A 129 -14.87 22.24 -8.09
CA ARG A 129 -14.55 23.18 -7.02
C ARG A 129 -15.77 23.95 -6.53
N ALA A 130 -16.55 24.53 -7.45
CA ALA A 130 -17.76 25.27 -7.11
C ALA A 130 -18.82 24.39 -6.43
N TRP A 131 -18.89 23.11 -6.80
CA TRP A 131 -19.76 22.16 -6.13
C TRP A 131 -19.31 21.89 -4.69
N LEU A 132 -18.02 21.62 -4.46
CA LEU A 132 -17.47 21.39 -3.11
C LEU A 132 -17.69 22.61 -2.20
N GLU A 133 -17.42 23.82 -2.71
CA GLU A 133 -17.64 25.07 -1.98
C GLU A 133 -19.12 25.26 -1.60
N ALA A 134 -20.04 24.95 -2.52
CA ALA A 134 -21.48 25.07 -2.27
C ALA A 134 -21.98 24.06 -1.23
N GLU A 135 -21.38 22.88 -1.17
CA GLU A 135 -21.68 21.83 -0.19
C GLU A 135 -20.89 21.99 1.13
N GLY A 136 -20.00 22.97 1.22
CA GLY A 136 -19.25 23.30 2.42
C GLY A 136 -18.01 22.44 2.67
N TYR A 137 -17.40 21.88 1.62
CA TYR A 137 -16.18 21.08 1.69
C TYR A 137 -14.98 21.81 1.08
N ASP A 138 -13.84 21.77 1.77
CA ASP A 138 -12.61 22.43 1.31
C ASP A 138 -11.97 21.75 0.09
N ASP A 139 -12.07 20.41 0.04
CA ASP A 139 -11.47 19.57 -1.00
C ASP A 139 -12.24 18.25 -1.16
N THR A 140 -11.91 17.50 -2.22
CA THR A 140 -12.54 16.21 -2.49
C THR A 140 -12.35 15.20 -1.35
N ILE A 141 -11.20 15.22 -0.66
CA ILE A 141 -10.88 14.28 0.43
C ILE A 141 -11.75 14.54 1.66
N ALA A 142 -12.05 15.81 1.97
CA ALA A 142 -13.00 16.18 3.01
C ALA A 142 -14.40 15.61 2.73
N TYR A 143 -14.84 15.62 1.48
CA TYR A 143 -16.11 15.02 1.10
C TYR A 143 -16.11 13.49 1.19
N VAL A 144 -15.03 12.84 0.73
CA VAL A 144 -14.83 11.39 0.90
C VAL A 144 -14.93 10.99 2.37
N ARG A 145 -14.25 11.74 3.26
CA ARG A 145 -14.29 11.50 4.71
C ARG A 145 -15.71 11.60 5.26
N ALA A 146 -16.45 12.64 4.88
CA ALA A 146 -17.83 12.83 5.33
C ALA A 146 -18.75 11.68 4.89
N MET A 147 -18.61 11.21 3.65
CA MET A 147 -19.40 10.08 3.15
C MET A 147 -19.02 8.77 3.82
N ALA A 148 -17.74 8.53 4.09
CA ALA A 148 -17.27 7.34 4.80
C ALA A 148 -17.88 7.25 6.21
N ILE A 149 -17.91 8.35 6.96
CA ILE A 149 -18.55 8.42 8.29
C ILE A 149 -20.04 8.09 8.19
N ARG A 150 -20.76 8.73 7.24
CA ARG A 150 -22.20 8.47 7.07
C ARG A 150 -22.50 7.02 6.70
N ILE A 151 -21.67 6.38 5.88
CA ILE A 151 -21.83 4.96 5.53
C ILE A 151 -21.65 4.08 6.78
N LEU A 152 -20.60 4.31 7.56
CA LEU A 152 -20.38 3.59 8.82
C LEU A 152 -21.57 3.74 9.78
N GLU A 153 -22.03 4.98 9.99
CA GLU A 153 -23.08 5.29 10.98
C GLU A 153 -24.48 4.89 10.54
N GLU A 154 -24.80 4.97 9.25
CA GLU A 154 -26.16 4.78 8.76
C GLU A 154 -26.39 3.39 8.15
N THR A 155 -25.34 2.68 7.73
CA THR A 155 -25.47 1.37 7.07
C THR A 155 -24.60 0.27 7.65
N GLY A 156 -23.51 0.63 8.35
CA GLY A 156 -22.56 -0.33 8.92
C GLY A 156 -21.65 -1.00 7.88
N LEU A 157 -21.69 -0.57 6.62
CA LEU A 157 -20.71 -1.03 5.63
C LEU A 157 -19.34 -0.43 5.96
N LEU A 158 -18.28 -1.19 5.71
CA LEU A 158 -16.90 -0.75 5.90
C LEU A 158 -16.42 -0.01 4.64
N PRO A 159 -16.02 1.27 4.74
CA PRO A 159 -15.49 2.00 3.60
C PRO A 159 -14.13 1.45 3.15
N HIS A 160 -14.02 1.07 1.88
CA HIS A 160 -12.74 0.88 1.19
C HIS A 160 -12.53 2.07 0.25
N LEU A 161 -11.50 2.88 0.48
CA LEU A 161 -11.32 4.13 -0.24
C LEU A 161 -10.27 4.01 -1.35
N ASN A 162 -10.67 4.30 -2.59
CA ASN A 162 -9.78 4.45 -3.74
C ASN A 162 -9.77 5.89 -4.27
N PRO A 163 -9.21 6.87 -3.52
CA PRO A 163 -9.21 8.29 -3.89
C PRO A 163 -8.05 8.72 -4.79
N GLY A 164 -7.22 7.77 -5.24
CA GLY A 164 -6.04 8.08 -6.03
C GLY A 164 -4.84 8.51 -5.18
N VAL A 165 -4.08 9.50 -5.65
CA VAL A 165 -2.88 9.99 -4.95
C VAL A 165 -3.23 10.74 -3.66
N LEU A 166 -2.76 10.19 -2.54
CA LEU A 166 -2.92 10.74 -1.20
C LEU A 166 -1.62 11.34 -0.68
N THR A 167 -1.72 12.47 0.01
CA THR A 167 -0.63 12.99 0.83
C THR A 167 -0.62 12.32 2.20
N TRP A 168 0.47 12.45 2.94
CA TRP A 168 0.53 11.98 4.33
C TRP A 168 -0.61 12.56 5.20
N THR A 169 -0.93 13.84 5.04
CA THR A 169 -2.05 14.48 5.76
C THR A 169 -3.40 13.86 5.39
N ASP A 170 -3.58 13.46 4.12
CA ASP A 170 -4.81 12.81 3.69
C ASP A 170 -4.96 11.42 4.34
N PHE A 171 -3.86 10.67 4.50
CA PHE A 171 -3.89 9.41 5.27
C PHE A 171 -4.33 9.64 6.72
N GLN A 172 -3.80 10.66 7.40
CA GLN A 172 -4.21 10.96 8.78
C GLN A 172 -5.68 11.36 8.88
N ARG A 173 -6.22 12.03 7.85
CA ARG A 173 -7.65 12.40 7.79
C ARG A 173 -8.56 11.20 7.54
N LEU A 174 -8.11 10.23 6.74
CA LEU A 174 -8.94 9.13 6.25
C LEU A 174 -8.80 7.83 7.06
N LYS A 175 -7.66 7.58 7.71
CA LYS A 175 -7.42 6.38 8.52
C LYS A 175 -8.51 6.14 9.58
N PRO A 176 -9.05 7.18 10.26
CA PRO A 176 -10.11 6.97 11.24
C PRO A 176 -11.47 6.57 10.67
N VAL A 177 -11.66 6.61 9.35
CA VAL A 177 -12.97 6.39 8.70
C VAL A 177 -12.96 5.24 7.69
N ALA A 178 -11.82 4.60 7.47
CA ALA A 178 -11.70 3.50 6.53
C ALA A 178 -10.68 2.46 7.00
N PRO A 179 -11.07 1.20 7.22
CA PRO A 179 -10.14 0.15 7.61
C PRO A 179 -9.21 -0.27 6.47
N SER A 180 -9.50 0.16 5.24
CA SER A 180 -8.76 -0.19 4.05
C SER A 180 -8.80 0.94 3.01
N MET A 181 -7.69 1.13 2.29
CA MET A 181 -7.61 2.06 1.16
C MET A 181 -6.85 1.41 0.00
N GLY A 182 -6.89 2.00 -1.19
CA GLY A 182 -6.20 1.43 -2.33
C GLY A 182 -5.86 2.41 -3.44
N MET A 183 -4.82 2.05 -4.18
CA MET A 183 -4.40 2.72 -5.39
C MET A 183 -3.50 1.76 -6.20
N MET A 184 -3.88 1.47 -7.44
CA MET A 184 -3.06 0.69 -8.37
C MET A 184 -1.71 1.38 -8.63
N LEU A 185 -0.59 0.67 -8.54
CA LEU A 185 0.70 1.21 -9.02
C LEU A 185 0.68 1.34 -10.55
N GLU A 186 -0.04 0.43 -11.22
CA GLU A 186 -0.12 0.26 -12.68
C GLU A 186 1.20 -0.25 -13.27
N THR A 187 2.25 0.56 -13.18
CA THR A 187 3.58 0.30 -13.74
C THR A 187 4.62 1.26 -13.15
N THR A 188 5.89 0.84 -13.11
CA THR A 188 7.03 1.73 -12.82
C THR A 188 7.70 2.31 -14.06
N ALA A 189 7.21 1.98 -15.26
CA ALA A 189 7.79 2.44 -16.52
C ALA A 189 7.57 3.95 -16.74
N GLU A 190 8.59 4.76 -16.42
CA GLU A 190 8.51 6.22 -16.50
C GLU A 190 8.15 6.72 -17.91
N ARG A 191 8.66 6.06 -18.96
CA ARG A 191 8.37 6.42 -20.36
C ARG A 191 6.87 6.38 -20.70
N LEU A 192 6.10 5.49 -20.07
CA LEU A 192 4.65 5.37 -20.32
C LEU A 192 3.87 6.59 -19.78
N TRP A 193 4.49 7.33 -18.86
CA TRP A 193 3.98 8.58 -18.29
C TRP A 193 4.61 9.82 -18.92
N SER A 194 5.92 9.83 -19.17
CA SER A 194 6.66 11.02 -19.60
C SER A 194 6.64 11.25 -21.12
N GLU A 195 6.51 10.21 -21.94
CA GLU A 195 6.62 10.32 -23.40
C GLU A 195 5.25 10.52 -24.09
N PRO A 196 5.16 11.43 -25.08
CA PRO A 196 3.95 11.58 -25.89
C PRO A 196 3.49 10.27 -26.52
N GLY A 197 2.22 9.92 -26.32
CA GLY A 197 1.63 8.67 -26.81
C GLY A 197 1.61 7.55 -25.78
N GLY A 198 2.31 7.69 -24.65
CA GLY A 198 2.20 6.77 -23.52
C GLY A 198 0.80 6.76 -22.90
N PRO A 199 0.36 5.66 -22.25
CA PRO A 199 -0.97 5.51 -21.66
C PRO A 199 -1.27 6.52 -20.56
N HIS A 200 -0.24 7.07 -19.92
CA HIS A 200 -0.34 8.00 -18.80
C HIS A 200 0.12 9.41 -19.15
N TYR A 201 0.49 9.68 -20.41
CA TYR A 201 0.95 10.99 -20.84
C TYR A 201 -0.09 12.08 -20.56
N GLY A 202 0.31 13.13 -19.84
CA GLY A 202 -0.58 14.21 -19.42
C GLY A 202 -1.47 13.89 -18.22
N SER A 203 -1.14 12.85 -17.44
CA SER A 203 -1.78 12.48 -16.17
C SER A 203 -0.78 12.67 -15.02
N PRO A 204 -0.79 13.82 -14.31
CA PRO A 204 0.21 14.12 -13.28
C PRO A 204 0.30 13.07 -12.16
N ASP A 205 -0.81 12.41 -11.82
CA ASP A 205 -0.83 11.44 -10.70
C ASP A 205 -0.41 10.03 -11.10
N LYS A 206 -0.13 9.83 -12.38
CA LYS A 206 0.38 8.58 -12.92
C LYS A 206 1.91 8.53 -13.00
N GLU A 207 2.60 9.52 -12.45
CA GLU A 207 4.06 9.47 -12.29
C GLU A 207 4.46 8.33 -11.33
N PRO A 208 5.31 7.38 -11.74
CA PRO A 208 5.70 6.25 -10.90
C PRO A 208 6.25 6.63 -9.53
N ALA A 209 7.09 7.68 -9.46
CA ALA A 209 7.69 8.13 -8.21
C ALA A 209 6.65 8.64 -7.20
N VAL A 210 5.62 9.36 -7.69
CA VAL A 210 4.50 9.83 -6.87
C VAL A 210 3.71 8.64 -6.34
N ARG A 211 3.40 7.66 -7.20
CA ARG A 211 2.60 6.50 -6.80
C ARG A 211 3.33 5.62 -5.78
N LEU A 212 4.62 5.37 -5.99
CA LEU A 212 5.46 4.64 -5.02
C LEU A 212 5.51 5.36 -3.67
N ARG A 213 5.61 6.70 -3.66
CA ARG A 213 5.57 7.47 -2.42
C ARG A 213 4.26 7.30 -1.66
N VAL A 214 3.10 7.25 -2.33
CA VAL A 214 1.81 6.98 -1.68
C VAL A 214 1.83 5.61 -0.99
N LEU A 215 2.39 4.58 -1.62
CA LEU A 215 2.48 3.25 -1.03
C LEU A 215 3.40 3.23 0.21
N GLU A 216 4.53 3.96 0.16
CA GLU A 216 5.41 4.13 1.32
C GLU A 216 4.72 4.90 2.46
N ASP A 217 4.01 5.99 2.14
CA ASP A 217 3.31 6.83 3.12
C ASP A 217 2.10 6.10 3.74
N ALA A 218 1.42 5.21 2.99
CA ALA A 218 0.40 4.31 3.52
C ALA A 218 0.97 3.35 4.58
N GLY A 219 2.11 2.73 4.26
CA GLY A 219 2.83 1.85 5.18
C GLY A 219 3.30 2.57 6.44
N ARG A 220 3.90 3.78 6.29
CA ARG A 220 4.28 4.64 7.43
C ARG A 220 3.10 5.08 8.29
N SER A 221 1.91 5.17 7.71
CA SER A 221 0.69 5.55 8.42
C SER A 221 -0.06 4.35 9.00
N SER A 222 0.49 3.12 8.85
CA SER A 222 -0.17 1.86 9.20
C SER A 222 -1.59 1.78 8.63
N VAL A 223 -1.74 2.07 7.33
CA VAL A 223 -3.01 1.90 6.61
C VAL A 223 -2.91 0.64 5.75
N PRO A 224 -3.77 -0.37 5.97
CA PRO A 224 -3.86 -1.52 5.07
C PRO A 224 -4.22 -1.04 3.67
N PHE A 225 -3.35 -1.34 2.71
CA PHE A 225 -3.39 -0.72 1.39
C PHE A 225 -3.41 -1.76 0.27
N THR A 226 -4.36 -1.62 -0.64
CA THR A 226 -4.44 -2.41 -1.88
C THR A 226 -3.68 -1.70 -3.00
N SER A 227 -2.81 -2.43 -3.71
CA SER A 227 -2.15 -1.92 -4.92
C SER A 227 -2.06 -3.01 -5.97
N GLY A 228 -1.33 -2.79 -7.05
CA GLY A 228 -1.32 -3.73 -8.16
C GLY A 228 -0.81 -3.16 -9.46
N LEU A 229 -0.81 -4.01 -10.49
CA LEU A 229 -0.38 -3.70 -11.85
C LEU A 229 -1.55 -3.76 -12.83
N LEU A 230 -1.46 -2.93 -13.87
CA LEU A 230 -2.28 -3.05 -15.07
C LEU A 230 -1.35 -3.45 -16.21
N ILE A 231 -1.52 -4.68 -16.69
CA ILE A 231 -0.65 -5.25 -17.72
C ILE A 231 -1.23 -5.07 -19.12
N GLY A 232 -0.35 -5.00 -20.13
CA GLY A 232 -0.72 -4.83 -21.53
C GLY A 232 -1.01 -3.39 -21.93
N ILE A 233 -0.45 -2.42 -21.21
CA ILE A 233 -0.58 -0.99 -21.53
C ILE A 233 0.63 -0.45 -22.31
N GLY A 234 1.56 -1.33 -22.68
CA GLY A 234 2.75 -1.02 -23.46
C GLY A 234 4.06 -1.17 -22.69
N GLU A 235 4.01 -1.70 -21.47
CA GLU A 235 5.18 -2.05 -20.66
C GLU A 235 5.91 -3.27 -21.22
N THR A 236 7.23 -3.34 -21.04
CA THR A 236 8.01 -4.55 -21.34
C THR A 236 7.94 -5.56 -20.20
N TYR A 237 8.38 -6.79 -20.43
CA TYR A 237 8.46 -7.81 -19.38
C TYR A 237 9.44 -7.42 -18.27
N GLU A 238 10.54 -6.74 -18.62
CA GLU A 238 11.50 -6.18 -17.65
C GLU A 238 10.83 -5.11 -16.78
N GLU A 239 10.14 -4.14 -17.38
CA GLU A 239 9.43 -3.09 -16.64
C GLU A 239 8.31 -3.67 -15.74
N ARG A 240 7.62 -4.71 -16.21
CA ARG A 240 6.61 -5.43 -15.42
C ARG A 240 7.26 -6.14 -14.23
N ALA A 241 8.40 -6.81 -14.44
CA ALA A 241 9.16 -7.44 -13.37
C ALA A 241 9.66 -6.40 -12.35
N GLU A 242 10.23 -5.28 -12.80
CA GLU A 242 10.66 -4.16 -11.94
C GLU A 242 9.50 -3.62 -11.10
N SER A 243 8.31 -3.50 -11.68
CA SER A 243 7.11 -3.07 -10.96
C SER A 243 6.73 -4.04 -9.83
N LEU A 244 6.81 -5.36 -10.07
CA LEU A 244 6.59 -6.38 -9.03
C LEU A 244 7.66 -6.31 -7.92
N PHE A 245 8.94 -6.11 -8.27
CA PHE A 245 10.00 -5.93 -7.29
C PHE A 245 9.84 -4.63 -6.49
N ALA A 246 9.31 -3.57 -7.10
CA ALA A 246 9.01 -2.32 -6.39
C ALA A 246 7.89 -2.53 -5.35
N LEU A 247 6.82 -3.26 -5.70
CA LEU A 247 5.77 -3.66 -4.75
C LEU A 247 6.33 -4.54 -3.63
N ARG A 248 7.17 -5.53 -3.96
CA ARG A 248 7.86 -6.37 -2.96
C ARG A 248 8.68 -5.53 -1.99
N ARG A 249 9.46 -4.57 -2.49
CA ARG A 249 10.28 -3.68 -1.65
C ARG A 249 9.40 -2.94 -0.65
N VAL A 250 8.34 -2.28 -1.12
CA VAL A 250 7.42 -1.53 -0.23
C VAL A 250 6.73 -2.44 0.77
N SER A 251 6.21 -3.60 0.31
CA SER A 251 5.57 -4.60 1.16
C SER A 251 6.50 -5.09 2.26
N ARG A 252 7.78 -5.40 1.94
CA ARG A 252 8.77 -5.82 2.94
C ARG A 252 9.20 -4.71 3.90
N SER A 253 9.29 -3.46 3.43
CA SER A 253 9.74 -2.35 4.26
C SER A 253 8.70 -1.92 5.30
N TYR A 254 7.41 -2.01 4.95
CA TYR A 254 6.36 -1.42 5.79
C TYR A 254 5.22 -2.38 6.16
N HIS A 255 5.14 -3.55 5.54
CA HIS A 255 4.09 -4.55 5.78
C HIS A 255 2.65 -4.03 5.62
N GLY A 256 2.45 -2.95 4.85
CA GLY A 256 1.14 -2.31 4.67
C GLY A 256 0.41 -2.65 3.37
N ILE A 257 1.07 -3.32 2.42
CA ILE A 257 0.39 -3.82 1.23
C ILE A 257 -0.32 -5.11 1.61
N GLN A 258 -1.64 -5.06 1.75
CA GLN A 258 -2.47 -6.22 2.10
C GLN A 258 -2.79 -7.08 0.88
N GLU A 259 -2.81 -6.48 -0.31
CA GLU A 259 -3.25 -7.13 -1.54
C GLU A 259 -2.52 -6.55 -2.76
N VAL A 260 -2.13 -7.44 -3.67
CA VAL A 260 -1.61 -7.10 -4.99
C VAL A 260 -2.57 -7.60 -6.08
N ILE A 261 -3.16 -6.66 -6.81
CA ILE A 261 -4.02 -6.92 -7.96
C ILE A 261 -3.17 -7.05 -9.23
N VAL A 262 -3.36 -8.12 -9.98
CA VAL A 262 -2.86 -8.21 -11.36
C VAL A 262 -4.06 -8.10 -12.30
N GLN A 263 -4.20 -6.95 -12.94
CA GLN A 263 -5.29 -6.67 -13.85
C GLN A 263 -4.79 -6.61 -15.30
N ASN A 264 -5.50 -7.24 -16.23
CA ASN A 264 -5.24 -7.15 -17.66
C ASN A 264 -5.94 -5.94 -18.30
N PHE A 265 -5.24 -5.27 -19.22
CA PHE A 265 -5.83 -4.27 -20.08
C PHE A 265 -6.85 -4.89 -21.04
N ARG A 266 -7.99 -4.21 -21.15
CA ARG A 266 -9.05 -4.49 -22.12
C ARG A 266 -9.34 -3.22 -22.91
N ALA A 267 -9.27 -3.32 -24.24
CA ALA A 267 -9.46 -2.20 -25.13
C ALA A 267 -10.94 -1.75 -25.12
N LYS A 268 -11.14 -0.43 -25.03
CA LYS A 268 -12.48 0.16 -24.91
C LYS A 268 -12.72 1.18 -26.03
N PRO A 269 -13.86 1.14 -26.74
CA PRO A 269 -14.12 2.00 -27.91
C PRO A 269 -13.97 3.50 -27.64
N ASP A 270 -14.36 3.95 -26.45
CA ASP A 270 -14.40 5.38 -26.08
C ASP A 270 -13.09 5.92 -25.49
N THR A 271 -11.97 5.21 -25.73
CA THR A 271 -10.66 5.55 -25.17
C THR A 271 -9.65 5.90 -26.27
N ALA A 272 -8.56 6.58 -25.89
CA ALA A 272 -7.46 6.85 -26.81
C ALA A 272 -6.73 5.55 -27.19
N MET A 273 -6.74 4.54 -26.32
CA MET A 273 -6.16 3.22 -26.55
C MET A 273 -7.11 2.20 -27.21
N ARG A 274 -8.24 2.63 -27.77
CA ARG A 274 -9.24 1.74 -28.41
C ARG A 274 -8.70 0.81 -29.52
N GLY A 275 -7.54 1.16 -30.10
CA GLY A 275 -6.90 0.39 -31.17
C GLY A 275 -5.74 -0.49 -30.69
N MET A 276 -5.47 -0.55 -29.39
CA MET A 276 -4.47 -1.43 -28.80
C MET A 276 -5.07 -2.83 -28.58
N PRO A 277 -4.28 -3.91 -28.72
CA PRO A 277 -4.76 -5.25 -28.41
C PRO A 277 -5.03 -5.41 -26.91
N ASP A 278 -5.96 -6.30 -26.57
CA ASP A 278 -6.15 -6.76 -25.19
C ASP A 278 -4.87 -7.45 -24.69
N ALA A 279 -4.67 -7.43 -23.37
CA ALA A 279 -3.69 -8.34 -22.77
C ALA A 279 -4.22 -9.78 -22.86
N GLU A 280 -3.37 -10.67 -23.39
CA GLU A 280 -3.67 -12.08 -23.54
C GLU A 280 -3.83 -12.77 -22.17
N LEU A 281 -4.63 -13.85 -22.12
CA LEU A 281 -4.85 -14.57 -20.87
C LEU A 281 -3.55 -15.18 -20.31
N ASP A 282 -2.72 -15.77 -21.17
CA ASP A 282 -1.42 -16.33 -20.76
C ASP A 282 -0.50 -15.27 -20.15
N ASP A 283 -0.59 -14.01 -20.60
CA ASP A 283 0.17 -12.90 -20.00
C ASP A 283 -0.31 -12.60 -18.57
N LEU A 284 -1.62 -12.65 -18.34
CA LEU A 284 -2.21 -12.49 -17.01
C LEU A 284 -1.81 -13.64 -16.10
N VAL A 285 -1.99 -14.88 -16.54
CA VAL A 285 -1.67 -16.10 -15.79
C VAL A 285 -0.17 -16.15 -15.43
N ALA A 286 0.72 -15.89 -16.40
CA ALA A 286 2.16 -15.82 -16.15
C ALA A 286 2.50 -14.71 -15.15
N THR A 287 1.86 -13.53 -15.25
CA THR A 287 2.11 -12.42 -14.33
C THR A 287 1.65 -12.73 -12.91
N VAL A 288 0.50 -13.37 -12.73
CA VAL A 288 0.02 -13.82 -11.41
C VAL A 288 1.00 -14.81 -10.80
N ALA A 289 1.45 -15.80 -11.57
CA ALA A 289 2.40 -16.81 -11.08
C ALA A 289 3.76 -16.21 -10.71
N VAL A 290 4.28 -15.28 -11.51
CA VAL A 290 5.51 -14.54 -11.19
C VAL A 290 5.33 -13.64 -9.97
N ALA A 291 4.19 -12.94 -9.85
CA ALA A 291 3.88 -12.11 -8.68
C ALA A 291 3.88 -12.95 -7.39
N ARG A 292 3.27 -14.14 -7.41
CA ARG A 292 3.29 -15.09 -6.29
C ARG A 292 4.72 -15.48 -5.88
N HIS A 293 5.59 -15.77 -6.83
CA HIS A 293 7.00 -16.10 -6.55
C HIS A 293 7.81 -14.92 -6.01
N ILE A 294 7.58 -13.71 -6.52
CA ILE A 294 8.30 -12.51 -6.11
C ILE A 294 7.86 -12.04 -4.72
N LEU A 295 6.55 -11.96 -4.49
CA LEU A 295 5.97 -11.45 -3.25
C LEU A 295 5.99 -12.48 -2.11
N GLY A 296 5.98 -13.77 -2.46
CA GLY A 296 6.11 -14.88 -1.53
C GLY A 296 4.77 -15.44 -1.03
N PRO A 297 4.83 -16.37 -0.07
CA PRO A 297 3.65 -17.11 0.40
C PRO A 297 2.67 -16.24 1.20
N THR A 298 3.13 -15.19 1.87
CA THR A 298 2.29 -14.36 2.75
C THR A 298 1.49 -13.29 2.02
N ALA A 299 1.83 -12.97 0.78
CA ALA A 299 1.15 -11.91 0.05
C ALA A 299 -0.21 -12.38 -0.47
N CYS A 300 -1.26 -11.57 -0.36
CA CYS A 300 -2.51 -11.87 -1.03
C CYS A 300 -2.46 -11.37 -2.48
N VAL A 301 -2.76 -12.25 -3.43
CA VAL A 301 -2.68 -11.96 -4.87
C VAL A 301 -4.06 -12.21 -5.48
N GLN A 302 -4.61 -11.18 -6.11
CA GLN A 302 -5.89 -11.27 -6.82
C GLN A 302 -5.74 -10.98 -8.31
N ALA A 303 -6.69 -11.47 -9.08
CA ALA A 303 -6.92 -11.07 -10.47
C ALA A 303 -8.43 -10.91 -10.70
N PRO A 304 -8.88 -9.88 -11.44
CA PRO A 304 -10.31 -9.61 -11.60
C PRO A 304 -11.05 -10.77 -12.32
N PRO A 305 -12.02 -11.43 -11.68
CA PRO A 305 -12.65 -12.61 -12.25
C PRO A 305 -13.55 -12.31 -13.45
N ASN A 306 -14.05 -11.08 -13.57
CA ASN A 306 -14.86 -10.62 -14.70
C ASN A 306 -14.06 -10.39 -16.00
N LEU A 307 -12.72 -10.42 -15.94
CA LEU A 307 -11.85 -10.07 -17.08
C LEU A 307 -11.14 -11.28 -17.71
N VAL A 308 -11.56 -12.51 -17.38
CA VAL A 308 -10.91 -13.76 -17.83
C VAL A 308 -11.84 -14.73 -18.55
N ASP A 309 -13.01 -14.29 -19.03
CA ASP A 309 -13.90 -15.09 -19.88
C ASP A 309 -14.19 -16.52 -19.34
N ALA A 310 -14.37 -16.64 -18.01
CA ALA A 310 -14.63 -17.87 -17.25
C ALA A 310 -13.47 -18.86 -17.05
N GLU A 311 -12.22 -18.45 -17.35
CA GLU A 311 -10.99 -19.24 -17.16
C GLU A 311 -10.46 -19.18 -15.71
N TYR A 312 -11.34 -19.42 -14.73
CA TYR A 312 -11.03 -19.28 -13.30
C TYR A 312 -9.96 -20.27 -12.82
N GLU A 313 -9.99 -21.51 -13.31
CA GLU A 313 -9.07 -22.57 -12.92
C GLU A 313 -7.61 -22.22 -13.24
N GLN A 314 -7.37 -21.48 -14.34
CA GLN A 314 -6.03 -21.03 -14.69
C GLN A 314 -5.50 -19.99 -13.69
N LEU A 315 -6.34 -19.06 -13.23
CA LEU A 315 -5.95 -18.09 -12.20
C LEU A 315 -5.69 -18.77 -10.86
N ILE A 316 -6.55 -19.71 -10.46
CA ILE A 316 -6.34 -20.52 -9.25
C ILE A 316 -5.02 -21.30 -9.35
N GLY A 317 -4.75 -21.91 -10.51
CA GLY A 317 -3.51 -22.62 -10.80
C GLY A 317 -2.28 -21.71 -10.79
N ALA A 318 -2.42 -20.45 -11.21
CA ALA A 318 -1.35 -19.45 -11.14
C ALA A 318 -1.06 -18.96 -9.71
N GLY A 319 -1.92 -19.26 -8.74
CA GLY A 319 -1.67 -18.98 -7.33
C GLY A 319 -2.32 -17.71 -6.77
N ILE A 320 -3.46 -17.29 -7.33
CA ILE A 320 -4.34 -16.35 -6.61
C ILE A 320 -4.83 -17.00 -5.30
N ASP A 321 -5.07 -16.20 -4.27
CA ASP A 321 -5.76 -16.65 -3.05
C ASP A 321 -7.01 -15.80 -2.74
N ASP A 322 -7.30 -14.83 -3.60
CA ASP A 322 -8.42 -13.93 -3.44
C ASP A 322 -9.03 -13.55 -4.80
N TRP A 323 -10.35 -13.45 -4.87
CA TRP A 323 -11.10 -13.01 -6.06
C TRP A 323 -11.38 -11.51 -6.09
N GLY A 324 -10.98 -10.77 -5.06
CA GLY A 324 -11.23 -9.35 -4.91
C GLY A 324 -12.62 -9.00 -4.41
N GLY A 325 -13.00 -7.74 -4.62
CA GLY A 325 -14.33 -7.23 -4.35
C GLY A 325 -15.32 -7.64 -5.44
N VAL A 326 -16.40 -8.32 -5.06
CA VAL A 326 -17.47 -8.78 -5.95
C VAL A 326 -18.78 -8.16 -5.51
N SER A 327 -19.43 -7.42 -6.42
CA SER A 327 -20.70 -6.74 -6.12
C SER A 327 -21.90 -7.47 -6.70
N PRO A 328 -22.90 -7.84 -5.87
CA PRO A 328 -24.16 -8.41 -6.35
C PRO A 328 -25.17 -7.34 -6.82
N LEU A 329 -24.86 -6.06 -6.64
CA LEU A 329 -25.80 -4.95 -6.84
C LEU A 329 -25.36 -3.97 -7.94
N THR A 330 -24.12 -3.52 -7.86
CA THR A 330 -23.58 -2.45 -8.69
C THR A 330 -22.67 -3.03 -9.76
N PRO A 331 -22.68 -2.50 -10.99
CA PRO A 331 -21.73 -2.92 -12.00
C PRO A 331 -20.29 -2.55 -11.62
N ASP A 332 -19.31 -3.17 -12.27
CA ASP A 332 -17.96 -2.65 -12.31
C ASP A 332 -18.00 -1.33 -13.10
N HIS A 333 -17.84 -0.19 -12.42
CA HIS A 333 -17.87 1.11 -13.12
C HIS A 333 -16.57 1.41 -13.89
N VAL A 334 -15.52 0.62 -13.69
CA VAL A 334 -14.26 0.69 -14.45
C VAL A 334 -14.39 -0.11 -15.74
N ASN A 335 -14.98 -1.31 -15.68
CA ASN A 335 -15.25 -2.18 -16.83
C ASN A 335 -16.75 -2.52 -16.94
N PRO A 336 -17.62 -1.54 -17.21
CA PRO A 336 -19.08 -1.73 -17.19
C PRO A 336 -19.59 -2.75 -18.23
N GLU A 337 -18.80 -3.03 -19.25
CA GLU A 337 -19.06 -4.05 -20.26
C GLU A 337 -18.75 -5.49 -19.81
N ARG A 338 -18.10 -5.67 -18.65
CA ARG A 338 -17.71 -6.96 -18.06
C ARG A 338 -18.32 -7.09 -16.66
N PRO A 339 -19.57 -7.59 -16.52
CA PRO A 339 -20.25 -7.67 -15.24
C PRO A 339 -19.54 -8.61 -14.27
N TRP A 340 -19.75 -8.37 -12.97
CA TRP A 340 -19.27 -9.28 -11.93
C TRP A 340 -19.86 -10.68 -12.11
N PRO A 341 -19.07 -11.75 -11.92
CA PRO A 341 -19.61 -13.10 -11.81
C PRO A 341 -20.48 -13.22 -10.56
N GLN A 342 -21.43 -14.17 -10.59
CA GLN A 342 -22.23 -14.46 -9.42
C GLN A 342 -21.36 -15.15 -8.36
N VAL A 343 -21.61 -14.85 -7.07
CA VAL A 343 -20.84 -15.46 -5.97
C VAL A 343 -20.97 -16.98 -5.97
N ASP A 344 -22.16 -17.51 -6.28
CA ASP A 344 -22.40 -18.95 -6.37
C ASP A 344 -21.56 -19.62 -7.48
N GLU A 345 -21.36 -18.92 -8.61
CA GLU A 345 -20.48 -19.39 -9.68
C GLU A 345 -19.03 -19.44 -9.21
N LEU A 346 -18.54 -18.38 -8.55
CA LEU A 346 -17.19 -18.38 -7.99
C LEU A 346 -17.00 -19.49 -6.95
N ALA A 347 -18.02 -19.78 -6.13
CA ALA A 347 -17.99 -20.85 -5.15
C ALA A 347 -17.89 -22.23 -5.83
N GLU A 348 -18.70 -22.47 -6.86
CA GLU A 348 -18.69 -23.72 -7.64
C GLU A 348 -17.33 -23.92 -8.34
N ARG A 349 -16.81 -22.88 -9.01
CA ARG A 349 -15.56 -22.96 -9.77
C ARG A 349 -14.34 -23.09 -8.84
N SER A 350 -14.36 -22.43 -7.68
CA SER A 350 -13.35 -22.65 -6.64
C SER A 350 -13.39 -24.08 -6.09
N ALA A 351 -14.59 -24.61 -5.82
CA ALA A 351 -14.77 -25.98 -5.34
C ALA A 351 -14.34 -27.03 -6.36
N ALA A 352 -14.59 -26.80 -7.65
CA ALA A 352 -14.11 -27.66 -8.74
C ALA A 352 -12.57 -27.72 -8.80
N ALA A 353 -11.89 -26.64 -8.41
CA ALA A 353 -10.43 -26.58 -8.28
C ALA A 353 -9.91 -27.05 -6.90
N GLY A 354 -10.78 -27.55 -6.02
CA GLY A 354 -10.40 -28.07 -4.69
C GLY A 354 -10.34 -27.03 -3.57
N PHE A 355 -10.85 -25.82 -3.78
CA PHE A 355 -10.85 -24.73 -2.80
C PHE A 355 -12.25 -24.42 -2.27
N ARG A 356 -12.32 -24.03 -1.01
CA ARG A 356 -13.54 -23.46 -0.42
C ARG A 356 -13.50 -21.93 -0.55
N LEU A 357 -14.53 -21.35 -1.16
CA LEU A 357 -14.71 -19.91 -1.16
C LEU A 357 -15.20 -19.44 0.22
N ARG A 358 -14.61 -18.38 0.76
CA ARG A 358 -15.01 -17.74 2.02
C ARG A 358 -15.05 -16.22 1.89
N GLU A 359 -16.01 -15.59 2.53
CA GLU A 359 -16.09 -14.12 2.56
C GLU A 359 -15.05 -13.53 3.54
N ARG A 360 -14.39 -12.45 3.14
CA ARG A 360 -13.56 -11.59 3.99
C ARG A 360 -14.13 -10.18 4.04
N LEU A 361 -13.60 -9.36 4.95
CA LEU A 361 -13.87 -7.91 4.96
C LEU A 361 -12.97 -7.17 3.97
N ALA A 362 -13.22 -5.87 3.80
CA ALA A 362 -12.38 -4.98 3.00
C ALA A 362 -10.92 -4.97 3.49
N VAL A 363 -10.72 -5.05 4.81
CA VAL A 363 -9.42 -5.23 5.46
C VAL A 363 -9.16 -6.71 5.69
N TYR A 364 -7.91 -7.15 5.44
CA TYR A 364 -7.55 -8.57 5.52
C TYR A 364 -7.45 -9.08 6.97
N PRO A 365 -7.69 -10.39 7.19
CA PRO A 365 -7.69 -11.01 8.53
C PRO A 365 -6.43 -10.72 9.37
N GLU A 366 -5.26 -10.71 8.74
CA GLU A 366 -3.99 -10.42 9.40
C GLU A 366 -3.95 -9.04 10.08
N TYR A 367 -4.54 -8.01 9.46
CA TYR A 367 -4.59 -6.66 10.03
C TYR A 367 -5.66 -6.54 11.11
N ILE A 368 -6.75 -7.31 11.00
CA ILE A 368 -7.78 -7.41 12.05
C ILE A 368 -7.18 -8.03 13.31
N GLN A 369 -6.40 -9.12 13.15
CA GLN A 369 -5.76 -9.82 14.25
C GLN A 369 -4.63 -9.01 14.90
N ARG A 370 -3.88 -8.23 14.10
CA ARG A 370 -2.85 -7.30 14.61
C ARG A 370 -3.47 -6.12 15.37
N GLY A 371 -4.64 -5.63 14.96
CA GLY A 371 -5.32 -4.51 15.61
C GLY A 371 -4.55 -3.19 15.43
N GLU A 372 -4.42 -2.41 16.51
CA GLU A 372 -3.60 -1.19 16.48
C GLU A 372 -2.12 -1.50 16.21
N PRO A 373 -1.40 -0.67 15.41
CA PRO A 373 -1.82 0.61 14.85
C PRO A 373 -2.52 0.51 13.48
N TRP A 374 -2.79 -0.69 12.96
CA TRP A 374 -3.36 -0.89 11.61
C TRP A 374 -4.84 -0.52 11.50
N LEU A 375 -5.57 -0.70 12.60
CA LEU A 375 -6.96 -0.28 12.71
C LEU A 375 -7.07 0.88 13.71
N ASP A 376 -7.71 1.97 13.28
CA ASP A 376 -8.04 3.07 14.18
C ASP A 376 -9.05 2.62 15.24
N PRO A 377 -8.94 3.05 16.51
CA PRO A 377 -9.89 2.71 17.56
C PRO A 377 -11.35 2.99 17.21
N ARG A 378 -11.63 4.03 16.40
CA ARG A 378 -12.99 4.38 15.94
C ARG A 378 -13.59 3.34 15.00
N LEU A 379 -12.76 2.52 14.36
CA LEU A 379 -13.17 1.48 13.42
C LEU A 379 -13.33 0.10 14.09
N LEU A 380 -12.71 -0.12 15.26
CA LEU A 380 -12.73 -1.41 15.94
C LEU A 380 -14.17 -1.94 16.18
N PRO A 381 -15.15 -1.15 16.65
CA PRO A 381 -16.52 -1.64 16.82
C PRO A 381 -17.15 -2.09 15.50
N HIS A 382 -16.92 -1.34 14.42
CA HIS A 382 -17.46 -1.61 13.09
C HIS A 382 -16.87 -2.89 12.49
N VAL A 383 -15.56 -3.05 12.57
CA VAL A 383 -14.85 -4.24 12.07
C VAL A 383 -15.22 -5.47 12.90
N THR A 384 -15.22 -5.36 14.23
CA THR A 384 -15.54 -6.49 15.14
C THR A 384 -16.99 -6.94 15.01
N ALA A 385 -17.90 -6.03 14.66
CA ALA A 385 -19.29 -6.37 14.38
C ALA A 385 -19.46 -7.21 13.11
N LEU A 386 -18.44 -7.35 12.26
CA LEU A 386 -18.52 -8.10 11.00
C LEU A 386 -17.48 -9.22 10.89
N ALA A 387 -16.41 -9.16 11.67
CA ALA A 387 -15.34 -10.15 11.68
C ALA A 387 -15.64 -11.34 12.60
N ASP A 388 -15.26 -12.54 12.17
CA ASP A 388 -15.17 -13.72 13.01
C ASP A 388 -13.93 -13.59 13.91
N PRO A 389 -14.08 -13.68 15.25
CA PRO A 389 -12.97 -13.41 16.17
C PRO A 389 -11.86 -14.45 16.13
N GLY A 390 -12.14 -15.68 15.67
CA GLY A 390 -11.13 -16.73 15.58
C GLY A 390 -10.28 -16.62 14.32
N THR A 391 -10.91 -16.29 13.20
CA THR A 391 -10.28 -16.34 11.87
C THR A 391 -9.99 -14.98 11.26
N GLY A 392 -10.62 -13.91 11.73
CA GLY A 392 -10.60 -12.58 11.10
C GLY A 392 -11.35 -12.49 9.76
N LEU A 393 -11.91 -13.60 9.27
CA LEU A 393 -12.77 -13.60 8.07
C LEU A 393 -14.12 -12.94 8.37
N ALA A 394 -14.92 -12.67 7.33
CA ALA A 394 -16.24 -12.12 7.55
C ALA A 394 -17.20 -13.18 8.15
N ARG A 395 -18.07 -12.74 9.05
CA ARG A 395 -19.24 -13.51 9.49
C ARG A 395 -20.28 -13.48 8.38
N GLU A 396 -20.41 -14.57 7.63
CA GLU A 396 -21.27 -14.64 6.43
C GLU A 396 -22.75 -14.34 6.73
N ASP A 397 -23.21 -14.64 7.95
CA ASP A 397 -24.57 -14.38 8.44
C ASP A 397 -24.77 -12.98 9.03
N ALA A 398 -23.69 -12.22 9.23
CA ALA A 398 -23.78 -10.86 9.77
C ALA A 398 -24.31 -9.88 8.72
N ILE A 399 -25.43 -9.23 9.06
CA ILE A 399 -25.95 -8.09 8.32
C ILE A 399 -25.34 -6.82 8.93
N PRO A 400 -24.67 -5.97 8.13
CA PRO A 400 -24.13 -4.71 8.63
C PRO A 400 -25.23 -3.81 9.15
N THR A 401 -24.96 -3.17 10.28
CA THR A 401 -25.86 -2.22 10.92
C THR A 401 -25.05 -1.01 11.35
N GLY A 402 -25.65 0.17 11.20
CA GLY A 402 -25.00 1.42 11.54
C GLY A 402 -24.60 1.49 13.01
N LEU A 403 -23.36 1.88 13.28
CA LEU A 403 -22.84 2.11 14.63
C LEU A 403 -22.32 3.55 14.73
N PRO A 404 -22.40 4.21 15.90
CA PRO A 404 -21.82 5.55 16.07
C PRO A 404 -20.34 5.57 15.69
N TRP A 405 -19.92 6.57 14.91
CA TRP A 405 -18.51 6.84 14.66
C TRP A 405 -17.99 7.72 15.80
N GLN A 406 -17.59 7.07 16.89
CA GLN A 406 -17.06 7.74 18.08
C GLN A 406 -15.76 7.07 18.48
N GLU A 407 -14.84 7.87 19.00
CA GLU A 407 -13.70 7.32 19.70
C GLU A 407 -14.22 6.62 20.95
N PRO A 408 -13.92 5.33 21.16
CA PRO A 408 -14.35 4.67 22.37
C PRO A 408 -13.76 5.40 23.59
N ASP A 409 -14.55 5.54 24.67
CA ASP A 409 -14.03 6.04 25.94
C ASP A 409 -12.80 5.22 26.31
N GLU A 410 -11.65 5.87 26.53
CA GLU A 410 -10.36 5.23 26.80
C GLU A 410 -10.47 4.28 28.00
N ALA A 411 -10.76 3.00 27.74
CA ALA A 411 -10.31 1.94 28.60
C ALA A 411 -8.81 1.82 28.29
N PHE A 412 -7.97 2.56 29.03
CA PHE A 412 -6.53 2.36 29.01
C PHE A 412 -6.23 0.90 29.36
N SER A 413 -6.20 0.04 28.34
CA SER A 413 -5.70 -1.31 28.50
C SER A 413 -4.20 -1.16 28.65
N ALA A 414 -3.68 -1.54 29.82
CA ALA A 414 -2.26 -1.49 30.06
C ALA A 414 -1.57 -2.47 29.11
N SER A 415 -0.99 -1.98 28.01
CA SER A 415 -0.09 -2.75 27.16
C SER A 415 1.35 -2.31 27.42
N GLY A 416 2.26 -3.29 27.55
CA GLY A 416 3.65 -3.05 27.92
C GLY A 416 3.88 -2.70 29.40
N ARG A 417 5.08 -2.16 29.71
CA ARG A 417 5.45 -1.78 31.08
C ARG A 417 4.85 -0.43 31.44
N THR A 418 3.65 -0.42 32.01
CA THR A 418 2.97 0.80 32.46
C THR A 418 3.49 1.32 33.82
N ASP A 419 4.30 0.53 34.52
CA ASP A 419 4.84 0.86 35.84
C ASP A 419 6.30 1.35 35.82
N LEU A 420 6.83 1.71 34.64
CA LEU A 420 8.21 2.20 34.46
C LEU A 420 8.58 3.34 35.41
N HIS A 421 7.61 4.19 35.75
CA HIS A 421 7.75 5.29 36.71
C HIS A 421 8.11 4.82 38.14
N ARG A 422 7.86 3.55 38.46
CA ARG A 422 8.19 2.90 39.74
C ARG A 422 9.35 1.93 39.56
N THR A 423 9.29 1.06 38.55
CA THR A 423 10.21 -0.08 38.42
C THR A 423 11.60 0.30 37.93
N ILE A 424 11.77 1.38 37.16
CA ILE A 424 13.13 1.83 36.76
C ILE A 424 13.94 2.25 37.99
N ASP A 425 13.31 2.96 38.94
CA ASP A 425 13.97 3.51 40.11
C ASP A 425 14.21 2.43 41.20
N THR A 426 13.37 1.38 41.25
CA THR A 426 13.47 0.32 42.27
C THR A 426 14.21 -0.93 41.80
N GLU A 427 14.12 -1.28 40.52
CA GLU A 427 14.63 -2.55 39.95
C GLU A 427 15.69 -2.33 38.86
N GLY A 428 15.89 -1.09 38.41
CA GLY A 428 16.82 -0.74 37.35
C GLY A 428 16.25 -0.91 35.94
N ARG A 429 17.03 -0.50 34.94
CA ARG A 429 16.67 -0.68 33.52
C ARG A 429 16.96 -2.11 33.09
N THR A 430 15.97 -2.78 32.52
CA THR A 430 16.14 -4.06 31.83
C THR A 430 16.71 -3.84 30.43
N GLY A 431 17.53 -4.77 29.92
CA GLY A 431 18.03 -4.73 28.54
C GLY A 431 17.02 -5.20 27.49
N ASP A 432 15.88 -5.73 27.95
CA ASP A 432 14.83 -6.28 27.09
C ASP A 432 14.10 -5.17 26.34
N ARG A 433 13.85 -5.43 25.05
CA ARG A 433 13.05 -4.58 24.16
C ARG A 433 11.58 -5.03 24.23
N ARG A 434 10.68 -4.22 23.69
CA ARG A 434 9.27 -4.62 23.46
C ARG A 434 9.24 -5.88 22.57
N GLU A 435 8.29 -6.78 22.80
CA GLU A 435 8.19 -8.06 22.06
C GLU A 435 7.90 -7.86 20.56
N ASP A 436 7.25 -6.77 20.20
CA ASP A 436 6.86 -6.35 18.84
C ASP A 436 7.85 -5.34 18.22
N PHE A 437 9.10 -5.30 18.69
CA PHE A 437 10.09 -4.31 18.25
C PHE A 437 10.37 -4.38 16.74
N ASP A 438 10.45 -5.59 16.19
CA ASP A 438 10.74 -5.83 14.78
C ASP A 438 9.50 -5.61 13.88
N GLU A 439 8.29 -5.59 14.45
CA GLU A 439 7.05 -5.34 13.72
C GLU A 439 6.74 -3.83 13.62
N VAL A 440 7.00 -3.07 14.68
CA VAL A 440 6.62 -1.65 14.74
C VAL A 440 7.65 -0.73 14.09
N TYR A 441 8.93 -1.10 14.10
CA TYR A 441 10.02 -0.26 13.57
C TYR A 441 10.58 -0.73 12.22
N GLY A 442 9.97 -1.76 11.61
CA GLY A 442 10.36 -2.33 10.32
C GLY A 442 11.57 -3.26 10.39
N ASP A 443 11.90 -3.86 9.23
CA ASP A 443 12.98 -4.85 9.07
C ASP A 443 14.37 -4.20 9.21
N TRP A 444 14.96 -4.31 10.41
CA TRP A 444 16.31 -3.81 10.70
C TRP A 444 17.41 -4.60 9.98
N GLU A 445 17.17 -5.85 9.54
CA GLU A 445 18.14 -6.59 8.74
C GLU A 445 18.26 -5.98 7.35
N ALA A 446 17.13 -5.62 6.73
CA ALA A 446 17.14 -4.91 5.45
C ALA A 446 17.88 -3.56 5.53
N LEU A 447 17.71 -2.82 6.63
CA LEU A 447 18.43 -1.57 6.84
C LEU A 447 19.94 -1.81 7.03
N ARG A 448 20.32 -2.88 7.73
CA ARG A 448 21.71 -3.27 7.95
C ARG A 448 22.39 -3.74 6.66
N GLU A 449 21.69 -4.47 5.79
CA GLU A 449 22.17 -4.87 4.47
C GLU A 449 22.44 -3.65 3.57
N ALA A 450 21.53 -2.67 3.58
CA ALA A 450 21.71 -1.41 2.85
C ALA A 450 22.88 -0.56 3.41
N ALA A 451 23.17 -0.68 4.71
CA ALA A 451 24.21 0.09 5.39
C ALA A 451 25.58 -0.62 5.47
N ALA A 452 25.72 -1.85 4.97
CA ALA A 452 26.95 -2.63 5.10
C ALA A 452 28.10 -2.02 4.26
N PRO A 453 29.19 -1.55 4.88
CA PRO A 453 30.28 -0.91 4.14
C PRO A 453 31.14 -1.96 3.41
N GLY A 454 31.30 -1.79 2.10
CA GLY A 454 32.34 -2.49 1.35
C GLY A 454 33.71 -1.95 1.74
N MET A 455 34.60 -2.80 2.29
CA MET A 455 35.97 -2.41 2.62
C MET A 455 36.80 -2.20 1.35
N VAL A 456 36.92 -0.94 0.91
CA VAL A 456 37.89 -0.49 -0.09
C VAL A 456 38.82 0.54 0.56
N PRO A 457 40.15 0.47 0.38
CA PRO A 457 41.05 1.50 0.90
C PRO A 457 40.67 2.88 0.33
N SER A 458 40.30 3.83 1.19
CA SER A 458 39.94 5.19 0.78
C SER A 458 41.15 6.12 0.83
N ARG A 459 41.29 6.96 -0.20
CA ARG A 459 42.22 8.10 -0.19
C ARG A 459 41.53 9.26 0.51
N ILE A 460 42.21 9.90 1.45
CA ILE A 460 41.77 11.18 2.03
C ILE A 460 42.17 12.28 1.05
N ASP A 461 41.21 13.08 0.61
CA ASP A 461 41.45 14.19 -0.29
C ASP A 461 42.37 15.25 0.33
N ALA A 462 43.13 15.94 -0.52
CA ALA A 462 44.24 16.79 -0.08
C ALA A 462 43.76 18.02 0.71
N ASP A 463 42.57 18.52 0.39
CA ASP A 463 41.87 19.59 1.09
C ASP A 463 41.40 19.17 2.48
N VAL A 464 40.78 17.98 2.62
CA VAL A 464 40.40 17.40 3.91
C VAL A 464 41.63 17.18 4.79
N LYS A 465 42.73 16.69 4.21
CA LYS A 465 43.99 16.52 4.94
C LYS A 465 44.58 17.85 5.44
N ALA A 466 44.54 18.89 4.62
CA ALA A 466 45.02 20.22 5.01
C ALA A 466 44.13 20.82 6.12
N ALA A 467 42.81 20.65 6.01
CA ALA A 467 41.84 21.08 7.02
C ALA A 467 42.04 20.34 8.36
N LEU A 468 42.24 19.01 8.33
CA LEU A 468 42.54 18.21 9.51
C LEU A 468 43.84 18.68 10.20
N SER A 469 44.89 18.96 9.42
CA SER A 469 46.15 19.45 9.97
C SER A 469 46.00 20.82 10.64
N ARG A 470 45.16 21.70 10.08
CA ARG A 470 44.88 23.02 10.67
C ARG A 470 44.02 22.91 11.92
N ALA A 471 43.00 22.05 11.90
CA ALA A 471 42.15 21.77 13.05
C ALA A 471 42.97 21.23 14.25
N ALA A 472 43.98 20.40 13.98
CA ALA A 472 44.86 19.83 15.00
C ALA A 472 45.85 20.85 15.59
N ASP A 473 46.34 21.80 14.80
CA ASP A 473 47.32 22.81 15.22
C ASP A 473 46.66 24.01 15.90
N ASP A 474 45.70 24.63 15.22
CA ASP A 474 44.92 25.75 15.74
C ASP A 474 43.51 25.78 15.11
N PRO A 475 42.50 25.21 15.78
CA PRO A 475 41.13 25.12 15.25
C PRO A 475 40.48 26.49 15.07
N THR A 476 40.98 27.55 15.71
CA THR A 476 40.43 28.92 15.54
C THR A 476 40.76 29.52 14.17
N ARG A 477 41.70 28.90 13.44
CA ARG A 477 42.14 29.33 12.10
C ARG A 477 41.47 28.56 10.96
N LEU A 478 40.52 27.67 11.27
CA LEU A 478 39.74 26.99 10.25
C LEU A 478 38.95 28.01 9.42
N THR A 479 39.08 27.91 8.10
CA THR A 479 38.29 28.73 7.17
C THR A 479 36.97 28.02 6.82
N ASP A 480 35.95 28.76 6.38
CA ASP A 480 34.66 28.16 6.00
C ASP A 480 34.79 27.03 4.95
N PRO A 481 35.63 27.15 3.89
CA PRO A 481 35.83 26.05 2.95
C PRO A 481 36.46 24.80 3.58
N GLU A 482 37.36 24.99 4.55
CA GLU A 482 38.00 23.88 5.26
C GLU A 482 37.05 23.22 6.25
N ALA A 483 36.24 24.01 6.96
CA ALA A 483 35.18 23.48 7.81
C ALA A 483 34.14 22.70 6.99
N LEU A 484 33.77 23.20 5.81
CA LEU A 484 32.90 22.48 4.89
C LEU A 484 33.55 21.17 4.42
N ALA A 485 34.83 21.18 4.05
CA ALA A 485 35.54 19.95 3.66
C ALA A 485 35.54 18.90 4.78
N LEU A 486 35.71 19.32 6.04
CA LEU A 486 35.64 18.43 7.21
C LEU A 486 34.22 17.88 7.46
N LEU A 487 33.16 18.61 7.12
CA LEU A 487 31.78 18.12 7.23
C LEU A 487 31.48 16.95 6.29
N HIS A 488 32.22 16.85 5.18
CA HIS A 488 32.15 15.75 4.22
C HIS A 488 33.18 14.63 4.52
N ALA A 489 33.89 14.70 5.66
CA ALA A 489 34.85 13.67 6.01
C ALA A 489 34.15 12.35 6.35
N GLU A 490 34.59 11.28 5.69
CA GLU A 490 34.08 9.92 5.92
C GLU A 490 35.23 8.95 6.24
N GLY A 491 34.90 7.81 6.83
CA GLY A 491 35.84 6.73 7.13
C GLY A 491 37.09 7.22 7.89
N PRO A 492 38.32 6.91 7.41
CA PRO A 492 39.56 7.29 8.11
C PRO A 492 39.75 8.79 8.36
N ALA A 493 39.17 9.66 7.50
CA ALA A 493 39.22 11.12 7.69
C ALA A 493 38.32 11.56 8.85
N LEU A 494 37.13 10.94 8.96
CA LEU A 494 36.21 11.17 10.07
C LEU A 494 36.83 10.69 11.39
N ASP A 495 37.48 9.52 11.40
CA ASP A 495 38.17 9.00 12.59
C ASP A 495 39.27 9.97 13.08
N ALA A 496 40.00 10.57 12.15
CA ALA A 496 41.00 11.59 12.47
C ALA A 496 40.36 12.87 13.03
N LEU A 497 39.26 13.34 12.43
CA LEU A 497 38.50 14.48 12.92
C LEU A 497 37.97 14.26 14.34
N CYS A 498 37.39 13.09 14.61
CA CYS A 498 36.88 12.73 15.93
C CYS A 498 37.98 12.74 17.00
N ARG A 499 39.19 12.25 16.69
CA ARG A 499 40.32 12.32 17.63
C ARG A 499 40.75 13.74 17.93
N ILE A 500 40.90 14.58 16.89
CA ILE A 500 41.27 16.00 17.05
C ILE A 500 40.22 16.72 17.90
N ALA A 501 38.94 16.47 17.66
CA ALA A 501 37.84 17.04 18.43
C ALA A 501 37.86 16.57 19.90
N ASP A 502 38.14 15.29 20.15
CA ASP A 502 38.25 14.77 21.52
C ASP A 502 39.44 15.37 22.27
N ASP A 503 40.60 15.50 21.63
CA ASP A 503 41.79 16.12 22.20
C ASP A 503 41.54 17.60 22.54
N LEU A 504 40.87 18.35 21.66
CA LEU A 504 40.48 19.74 21.91
C LEU A 504 39.51 19.86 23.08
N ARG A 505 38.51 18.98 23.13
CA ARG A 505 37.55 18.89 24.24
C ARG A 505 38.31 18.60 25.55
N ARG A 506 39.24 17.63 25.54
CA ARG A 506 40.05 17.25 26.70
C ARG A 506 40.92 18.41 27.19
N ALA A 507 41.55 19.14 26.28
CA ALA A 507 42.35 20.32 26.61
C ALA A 507 41.50 21.44 27.22
N THR A 508 40.23 21.56 26.82
CA THR A 508 39.33 22.63 27.25
C THR A 508 38.63 22.32 28.58
N VAL A 509 38.15 21.09 28.77
CA VAL A 509 37.31 20.72 29.93
C VAL A 509 37.84 19.57 30.77
N GLY A 510 39.03 19.05 30.47
CA GLY A 510 39.64 17.92 31.17
C GLY A 510 39.03 16.57 30.80
N ASP A 511 39.30 15.55 31.62
CA ASP A 511 38.83 14.17 31.39
C ASP A 511 37.36 13.96 31.77
N ASP A 512 36.79 14.84 32.60
CA ASP A 512 35.43 14.72 33.08
C ASP A 512 34.42 15.07 31.98
N VAL A 513 33.57 14.10 31.63
CA VAL A 513 32.42 14.30 30.74
C VAL A 513 31.17 14.38 31.61
N THR A 514 30.42 15.48 31.48
CA THR A 514 29.20 15.70 32.25
C THR A 514 27.96 15.30 31.45
N TYR A 515 26.91 14.89 32.15
CA TYR A 515 25.60 14.66 31.56
C TYR A 515 24.52 15.17 32.52
N ILE A 516 23.36 15.54 31.98
CA ILE A 516 22.18 15.88 32.76
C ILE A 516 21.21 14.70 32.68
N VAL A 517 20.70 14.27 33.83
CA VAL A 517 19.58 13.33 33.88
C VAL A 517 18.32 14.10 33.48
N THR A 518 18.09 14.22 32.18
CA THR A 518 16.93 14.92 31.61
C THR A 518 15.76 13.95 31.46
N ARG A 519 14.57 14.36 31.91
CA ARG A 519 13.30 13.76 31.51
C ARG A 519 12.70 14.63 30.40
N ASN A 520 12.71 14.13 29.17
CA ASN A 520 11.98 14.77 28.08
C ASN A 520 10.50 14.48 28.26
N ILE A 521 9.75 15.48 28.74
CA ILE A 521 8.30 15.41 28.85
C ILE A 521 7.74 15.85 27.50
N ASN A 522 7.33 14.88 26.71
CA ASN A 522 6.71 15.13 25.41
C ASN A 522 5.19 15.23 25.62
N PHE A 523 4.62 16.41 25.42
CA PHE A 523 3.17 16.60 25.49
C PHE A 523 2.43 15.93 24.32
N THR A 524 3.14 15.69 23.22
CA THR A 524 2.66 14.96 22.04
C THR A 524 3.86 14.40 21.27
N ASN A 525 3.70 13.23 20.66
CA ASN A 525 4.60 12.64 19.65
C ASN A 525 4.06 12.85 18.22
N VAL A 526 2.89 13.48 18.06
CA VAL A 526 2.28 13.79 16.76
C VAL A 526 2.84 15.11 16.26
N CYS A 527 3.77 15.05 15.30
CA CYS A 527 4.44 16.21 14.72
C CYS A 527 4.19 16.28 13.21
N TYR A 528 3.52 17.34 12.74
CA TYR A 528 3.16 17.52 11.33
C TYR A 528 4.36 17.74 10.39
N THR A 529 5.56 18.02 10.94
CA THR A 529 6.75 18.36 10.15
C THR A 529 7.36 17.12 9.47
N GLY A 530 7.09 15.91 9.96
CA GLY A 530 7.41 14.65 9.25
C GLY A 530 8.90 14.46 8.91
N CYS A 531 9.79 15.02 9.72
CA CYS A 531 11.23 14.96 9.47
C CYS A 531 11.73 13.51 9.52
N ARG A 532 12.28 13.01 8.41
CA ARG A 532 12.78 11.62 8.27
C ARG A 532 13.89 11.22 9.25
N PHE A 533 14.53 12.19 9.89
CA PHE A 533 15.59 11.99 10.87
C PHE A 533 15.11 12.15 12.32
N CYS A 534 13.86 12.57 12.54
CA CYS A 534 13.37 12.98 13.84
C CYS A 534 12.61 11.83 14.50
N ALA A 535 13.22 11.20 15.51
CA ALA A 535 12.59 10.15 16.32
C ALA A 535 11.46 10.65 17.25
N PHE A 536 11.14 11.95 17.22
CA PHE A 536 10.05 12.56 17.99
C PHE A 536 8.70 12.41 17.29
N ALA A 537 8.68 12.45 15.96
CA ALA A 537 7.48 12.20 15.17
C ALA A 537 7.34 10.66 15.06
N GLN A 538 6.54 10.07 15.94
CA GLN A 538 6.17 8.64 15.82
C GLN A 538 4.92 8.48 14.98
#